data_AF-A0A945TZU3-F1
#
_entry.id   AF-A0A945TZU3-F1
#
_cell.length_a   1.000
_cell.length_b   1.000
_cell.length_c   1.000
_cell.angle_alpha   90.00
_cell.angle_beta   90.00
_cell.angle_gamma   90.00
#
_symmetry.space_group_name_H-M   'P 1'
#
loop_
_entity.id
_entity.type
_entity.pdbx_description
1 polymer ?
#
loop_
_entity_poly.entity_id
_entity_poly.type
_entity_poly.pdbx_seq_one_letter_code
_entity_poly.pdbx_strand_id
1 'polypeptide(L)'
;MRNLSATSGPATDSTRRNERLLVLVAIIVGVLIVTASLLRHDGDIAGLIKFGAGDTVAERTAHVEDVLGRDVATVDLLGHDGSMFFLQALDPFYLSPDEHAIHLDRPVYRAQRMLFPLIAGVGGLLPTEAVLWTMALTNIAALALGTVAAGRMATRLGGTQWLGLAFLLNPGIVFEFDISGAGIVAFAAALWGTLALEEGRQRQAVAWFTAAVLAREVMLLYLAGVCVYRLWQTRRIPWLVGTIPALSALTWAGYARFRLNSHDGVNEIQEFGPPFSGMLDSVENWLKNPVDLCVIAGIIIVMPLLILRSWQRPNALAFGGIGFVLVAILMTQQVWWRFFDISRAVAPVITAYIITSFTPGAPRTESCNEPQHSAC
;
A
#
# COMPACT_ATOMS: atom_id res chain seq x y z
N MET A 1 -25.96 23.35 11.34
CA MET A 1 -26.20 21.89 11.35
C MET A 1 -27.32 21.58 10.37
N ARG A 2 -27.01 20.98 9.22
CA ARG A 2 -27.99 20.27 8.38
C ARG A 2 -27.33 18.95 8.01
N ASN A 3 -27.83 17.87 8.59
CA ASN A 3 -27.49 16.51 8.22
C ASN A 3 -28.04 16.26 6.82
N LEU A 4 -27.18 16.32 5.80
CA LEU A 4 -27.44 15.66 4.53
C LEU A 4 -26.86 14.26 4.66
N SER A 5 -27.61 13.38 5.32
CA SER A 5 -27.45 11.95 5.14
C SER A 5 -27.81 11.64 3.69
N ALA A 6 -26.81 11.58 2.81
CA ALA A 6 -26.94 10.79 1.59
C ALA A 6 -27.13 9.35 2.06
N THR A 7 -28.38 8.95 2.29
CA THR A 7 -28.74 7.57 2.55
C THR A 7 -28.34 6.79 1.30
N SER A 8 -27.24 6.06 1.39
CA SER A 8 -26.90 5.03 0.43
C SER A 8 -28.08 4.07 0.36
N GLY A 9 -28.85 4.14 -0.73
CA GLY A 9 -29.88 3.16 -1.00
C GLY A 9 -29.31 1.74 -0.93
N PRO A 10 -30.10 0.73 -0.56
CA PRO A 10 -29.62 -0.64 -0.45
C PRO A 10 -28.95 -1.05 -1.78
N ALA A 11 -27.72 -1.57 -1.69
CA ALA A 11 -26.99 -2.05 -2.86
C ALA A 11 -27.86 -3.03 -3.65
N THR A 12 -28.03 -2.77 -4.95
CA THR A 12 -28.80 -3.63 -5.85
C THR A 12 -28.19 -5.03 -5.91
N ASP A 13 -28.98 -6.04 -6.27
CA ASP A 13 -28.49 -7.42 -6.41
C ASP A 13 -27.32 -7.53 -7.40
N SER A 14 -27.32 -6.69 -8.45
CA SER A 14 -26.22 -6.64 -9.42
C SER A 14 -24.91 -6.12 -8.82
N THR A 15 -24.97 -5.09 -7.96
CA THR A 15 -23.78 -4.58 -7.23
C THR A 15 -23.22 -5.64 -6.29
N ARG A 16 -24.06 -6.27 -5.47
CA ARG A 16 -23.62 -7.33 -4.54
C ARG A 16 -23.01 -8.52 -5.29
N ARG A 17 -23.58 -8.90 -6.43
CA ARG A 17 -23.04 -9.96 -7.29
C ARG A 17 -21.67 -9.58 -7.83
N ASN A 18 -21.49 -8.37 -8.35
CA ASN A 18 -20.21 -7.91 -8.87
C ASN A 18 -19.14 -7.84 -7.77
N GLU A 19 -19.50 -7.45 -6.54
CA GLU A 19 -18.55 -7.47 -5.41
C GLU A 19 -18.06 -8.88 -5.12
N ARG A 20 -18.97 -9.87 -5.05
CA ARG A 20 -18.61 -11.28 -4.84
C ARG A 20 -17.71 -11.80 -5.96
N LEU A 21 -17.98 -11.41 -7.21
CA LEU A 21 -17.14 -11.78 -8.35
C LEU A 21 -15.74 -11.15 -8.26
N LEU A 22 -15.63 -9.88 -7.90
CA LEU A 22 -14.32 -9.23 -7.70
C LEU A 22 -13.52 -9.90 -6.57
N VAL A 23 -14.18 -10.24 -5.46
CA VAL A 23 -13.56 -11.00 -4.37
C VAL A 23 -13.06 -12.35 -4.86
N LEU A 24 -13.91 -13.10 -5.58
CA LEU A 24 -13.53 -14.40 -6.13
C LEU A 24 -12.33 -14.30 -7.07
N VAL A 25 -12.33 -13.34 -8.00
CA VAL A 25 -11.23 -13.12 -8.94
C VAL A 25 -9.94 -12.74 -8.18
N ALA A 26 -10.02 -11.86 -7.18
CA ALA A 26 -8.86 -11.48 -6.38
C ALA A 26 -8.29 -12.66 -5.58
N ILE A 27 -9.15 -13.51 -4.99
CA ILE A 27 -8.73 -14.73 -4.30
C ILE A 27 -8.06 -15.69 -5.29
N ILE A 28 -8.65 -15.92 -6.46
CA ILE A 28 -8.07 -16.78 -7.50
C ILE A 28 -6.68 -16.28 -7.89
N VAL A 29 -6.53 -14.98 -8.17
CA VAL A 29 -5.22 -14.39 -8.51
C VAL A 29 -4.22 -14.56 -7.38
N GLY A 30 -4.60 -14.28 -6.14
CA GLY A 30 -3.73 -14.47 -4.97
C GLY A 30 -3.30 -15.93 -4.79
N VAL A 31 -4.24 -16.88 -4.92
CA VAL A 31 -3.95 -18.33 -4.85
C VAL A 31 -3.05 -18.75 -6.01
N LEU A 32 -3.21 -18.22 -7.21
CA LEU A 32 -2.34 -18.50 -8.34
C LEU A 32 -0.91 -18.02 -8.09
N ILE A 33 -0.71 -16.84 -7.48
CA ILE A 33 0.63 -16.35 -7.12
C ILE A 33 1.27 -17.25 -6.07
N VAL A 34 0.53 -17.61 -5.01
CA VAL A 34 1.03 -18.55 -3.97
C VAL A 34 1.36 -19.90 -4.59
N THR A 35 0.47 -20.46 -5.42
CA THR A 35 0.69 -21.75 -6.08
C THR A 35 1.91 -21.70 -7.01
N ALA A 36 2.07 -20.62 -7.78
CA ALA A 36 3.24 -20.44 -8.63
C ALA A 36 4.55 -20.38 -7.83
N SER A 37 4.52 -19.75 -6.64
CA SER A 37 5.66 -19.76 -5.72
C SER A 37 5.96 -21.17 -5.20
N LEU A 38 4.94 -21.88 -4.69
CA LEU A 38 5.09 -23.25 -4.22
C LEU A 38 5.67 -24.17 -5.31
N LEU A 39 5.18 -24.07 -6.55
CA LEU A 39 5.68 -24.87 -7.67
C LEU A 39 7.14 -24.54 -8.06
N ARG A 40 7.60 -23.31 -7.81
CA ARG A 40 8.99 -22.89 -8.10
C ARG A 40 9.98 -23.30 -7.00
N HIS A 41 9.47 -23.60 -5.80
CA HIS A 41 10.27 -23.86 -4.61
C HIS A 41 9.94 -25.23 -4.00
N ASP A 42 9.62 -26.21 -4.85
CA ASP A 42 9.38 -27.61 -4.46
C ASP A 42 8.35 -27.82 -3.34
N GLY A 43 7.36 -26.93 -3.26
CA GLY A 43 6.29 -26.94 -2.26
C GLY A 43 6.60 -26.16 -0.97
N ASP A 44 7.77 -25.51 -0.86
CA ASP A 44 8.10 -24.70 0.30
C ASP A 44 7.51 -23.28 0.21
N ILE A 45 6.63 -22.95 1.15
CA ILE A 45 6.00 -21.63 1.27
C ILE A 45 7.01 -20.53 1.63
N ALA A 46 8.15 -20.88 2.22
CA ALA A 46 9.23 -19.92 2.53
C ALA A 46 9.76 -19.21 1.27
N GLY A 47 9.65 -19.85 0.10
CA GLY A 47 10.01 -19.24 -1.19
C GLY A 47 9.16 -18.01 -1.57
N LEU A 48 7.98 -17.84 -0.96
CA LEU A 48 7.15 -16.63 -1.12
C LEU A 48 7.65 -15.47 -0.23
N ILE A 49 8.35 -15.78 0.86
CA ILE A 49 8.90 -14.81 1.82
C ILE A 49 10.22 -14.20 1.31
N LYS A 50 10.89 -14.90 0.39
CA LYS A 50 12.10 -14.42 -0.32
C LYS A 50 13.29 -14.21 0.63
N PHE A 51 13.67 -15.25 1.38
CA PHE A 51 14.94 -15.26 2.13
C PHE A 51 16.13 -15.26 1.17
N GLY A 52 17.22 -14.58 1.52
CA GLY A 52 18.39 -14.43 0.65
C GLY A 52 19.45 -15.52 0.84
N ALA A 53 20.24 -15.77 -0.20
CA ALA A 53 21.31 -16.78 -0.19
C ALA A 53 22.75 -16.20 -0.10
N GLY A 54 22.91 -14.88 -0.09
CA GLY A 54 24.21 -14.23 -0.12
C GLY A 54 24.88 -14.12 1.25
N ASP A 55 26.21 -14.02 1.25
CA ASP A 55 27.03 -13.98 2.47
C ASP A 55 26.62 -12.87 3.45
N THR A 56 26.18 -11.70 2.94
CA THR A 56 25.75 -10.56 3.75
C THR A 56 24.44 -10.78 4.50
N VAL A 57 23.68 -11.81 4.15
CA VAL A 57 22.41 -12.17 4.77
C VAL A 57 22.41 -13.60 5.31
N ALA A 58 23.54 -14.30 5.27
CA ALA A 58 23.66 -15.69 5.69
C ALA A 58 23.29 -15.87 7.17
N GLU A 59 23.72 -14.97 8.06
CA GLU A 59 23.35 -15.02 9.48
C GLU A 59 21.84 -14.90 9.70
N ARG A 60 21.15 -14.09 8.89
CA ARG A 60 19.69 -13.96 8.96
C ARG A 60 19.01 -15.26 8.52
N THR A 61 19.46 -15.83 7.41
CA THR A 61 18.87 -17.06 6.88
C THR A 61 19.10 -18.22 7.85
N ALA A 62 20.31 -18.36 8.39
CA ALA A 62 20.63 -19.37 9.41
C ALA A 62 19.76 -19.22 10.67
N HIS A 63 19.51 -17.98 11.13
CA HIS A 63 18.59 -17.74 12.25
C HIS A 63 17.15 -18.18 11.92
N VAL A 64 16.67 -17.88 10.72
CA VAL A 64 15.33 -18.30 10.28
C VAL A 64 15.21 -19.83 10.24
N GLU A 65 16.24 -20.51 9.74
CA GLU A 65 16.29 -21.98 9.67
C GLU A 65 16.32 -22.62 11.06
N ASP A 66 17.05 -22.02 12.02
CA ASP A 66 17.07 -22.45 13.42
C ASP A 66 15.69 -22.32 14.07
N VAL A 67 15.04 -21.15 13.91
CA VAL A 67 13.71 -20.90 14.50
C VAL A 67 12.61 -21.76 13.85
N LEU A 68 12.76 -22.12 12.56
CA LEU A 68 11.84 -23.04 11.88
C LEU A 68 12.18 -24.53 12.12
N GLY A 69 13.41 -24.83 12.54
CA GLY A 69 13.90 -26.21 12.69
C GLY A 69 14.09 -26.94 11.37
N ARG A 70 14.29 -26.22 10.26
CA ARG A 70 14.47 -26.77 8.90
C ARG A 70 15.12 -25.75 7.97
N ASP A 71 15.75 -26.25 6.92
CA ASP A 71 16.23 -25.42 5.81
C ASP A 71 15.05 -24.74 5.09
N VAL A 72 15.32 -23.56 4.51
CA VAL A 72 14.31 -22.78 3.78
C VAL A 72 14.70 -22.54 2.33
N ALA A 73 13.70 -22.47 1.45
CA ALA A 73 13.93 -22.01 0.09
C ALA A 73 14.42 -20.55 0.05
N THR A 74 15.64 -20.35 -0.48
CA THR A 74 16.25 -19.03 -0.67
C THR A 74 16.12 -18.54 -2.12
N VAL A 75 16.15 -17.22 -2.31
CA VAL A 75 16.11 -16.53 -3.61
C VAL A 75 17.13 -15.40 -3.66
N ASP A 76 17.67 -15.12 -4.85
CA ASP A 76 18.64 -14.03 -5.11
C ASP A 76 19.75 -13.91 -4.03
N LEU A 77 20.61 -12.90 -4.12
CA LEU A 77 21.69 -12.73 -3.13
C LEU A 77 21.22 -12.08 -1.83
N LEU A 78 20.27 -11.13 -1.89
CA LEU A 78 19.88 -10.33 -0.73
C LEU A 78 18.54 -10.72 -0.11
N GLY A 79 17.70 -11.48 -0.83
CA GLY A 79 16.30 -11.65 -0.50
C GLY A 79 15.48 -10.36 -0.67
N HIS A 80 14.25 -10.34 -0.14
CA HIS A 80 13.34 -9.19 -0.21
C HIS A 80 12.63 -8.91 1.12
N ASP A 81 11.77 -7.88 1.12
CA ASP A 81 11.10 -7.34 2.31
C ASP A 81 10.29 -8.37 3.10
N GLY A 82 9.78 -9.42 2.46
CA GLY A 82 9.05 -10.51 3.13
C GLY A 82 9.85 -11.12 4.27
N SER A 83 11.14 -11.39 4.08
CA SER A 83 12.02 -11.94 5.13
C SER A 83 12.08 -11.06 6.38
N MET A 84 12.06 -9.74 6.20
CA MET A 84 12.05 -8.77 7.29
C MET A 84 10.69 -8.75 7.99
N PHE A 85 9.59 -8.86 7.25
CA PHE A 85 8.25 -8.91 7.83
C PHE A 85 8.00 -10.20 8.59
N PHE A 86 8.59 -11.32 8.14
CA PHE A 86 8.55 -12.58 8.86
C PHE A 86 9.19 -12.45 10.24
N LEU A 87 10.43 -11.94 10.32
CA LEU A 87 11.11 -11.72 11.61
C LEU A 87 10.31 -10.79 12.54
N GLN A 88 9.75 -9.72 11.99
CA GLN A 88 8.90 -8.80 12.75
C GLN A 88 7.59 -9.45 13.21
N ALA A 89 7.05 -10.45 12.50
CA ALA A 89 5.83 -11.12 12.88
C ALA A 89 6.04 -12.10 14.06
N LEU A 90 7.29 -12.54 14.31
CA LEU A 90 7.66 -13.36 15.47
C LEU A 90 7.67 -12.54 16.76
N ASP A 91 8.15 -11.29 16.69
CA ASP A 91 8.10 -10.33 17.80
C ASP A 91 7.61 -8.95 17.32
N PRO A 92 6.30 -8.77 17.10
CA PRO A 92 5.76 -7.54 16.51
C PRO A 92 5.84 -6.34 17.46
N PHE A 93 5.97 -6.59 18.77
CA PHE A 93 6.06 -5.53 19.77
C PHE A 93 7.50 -5.22 20.20
N TYR A 94 8.50 -5.90 19.63
CA TYR A 94 9.91 -5.76 19.99
C TYR A 94 10.15 -5.92 21.50
N LEU A 95 9.53 -6.95 22.08
CA LEU A 95 9.71 -7.29 23.49
C LEU A 95 11.03 -8.01 23.74
N SER A 96 11.53 -8.73 22.74
CA SER A 96 12.81 -9.47 22.70
C SER A 96 13.62 -9.04 21.46
N PRO A 97 14.06 -7.77 21.37
CA PRO A 97 14.69 -7.25 20.16
C PRO A 97 16.02 -7.96 19.81
N ASP A 98 16.73 -8.48 20.81
CA ASP A 98 17.98 -9.20 20.64
C ASP A 98 17.78 -10.60 20.02
N GLU A 99 16.56 -11.10 19.93
CA GLU A 99 16.23 -12.42 19.38
C GLU A 99 15.92 -12.36 17.88
N HIS A 100 15.10 -11.41 17.42
CA HIS A 100 14.70 -11.33 16.01
C HIS A 100 15.06 -10.01 15.34
N ALA A 101 14.99 -8.88 16.05
CA ALA A 101 15.18 -7.57 15.45
C ALA A 101 16.65 -7.26 15.14
N ILE A 102 17.59 -7.92 15.81
CA ILE A 102 19.04 -7.84 15.54
C ILE A 102 19.40 -8.27 14.10
N HIS A 103 18.58 -9.14 13.49
CA HIS A 103 18.81 -9.62 12.12
C HIS A 103 18.21 -8.70 11.04
N LEU A 104 17.55 -7.60 11.43
CA LEU A 104 17.02 -6.60 10.49
C LEU A 104 18.14 -5.70 9.97
N ASP A 105 18.10 -5.35 8.69
CA ASP A 105 19.07 -4.44 8.05
C ASP A 105 18.99 -3.00 8.60
N ARG A 106 17.76 -2.49 8.77
CA ARG A 106 17.45 -1.13 9.19
C ARG A 106 16.33 -1.20 10.24
N PRO A 107 16.65 -1.67 11.45
CA PRO A 107 15.66 -2.13 12.41
C PRO A 107 14.64 -1.03 12.74
N VAL A 108 15.09 0.22 12.93
CA VAL A 108 14.19 1.33 13.29
C VAL A 108 13.29 1.72 12.11
N TYR A 109 13.82 1.78 10.89
CA TYR A 109 13.02 2.03 9.69
C TYR A 109 12.01 0.92 9.42
N ARG A 110 12.45 -0.35 9.42
CA ARG A 110 11.60 -1.52 9.15
C ARG A 110 10.46 -1.60 10.16
N ALA A 111 10.78 -1.32 11.42
CA ALA A 111 9.83 -1.38 12.52
C ALA A 111 8.66 -0.40 12.40
N GLN A 112 8.75 0.64 11.58
CA GLN A 112 7.63 1.57 11.38
C GLN A 112 6.39 0.90 10.77
N ARG A 113 6.55 -0.28 10.15
CA ARG A 113 5.53 -0.99 9.37
C ARG A 113 4.86 -2.11 10.14
N MET A 114 4.44 -1.80 11.36
CA MET A 114 3.92 -2.75 12.35
C MET A 114 2.65 -3.50 11.95
N LEU A 115 1.71 -2.87 11.22
CA LEU A 115 0.38 -3.48 11.09
C LEU A 115 0.40 -4.83 10.35
N PHE A 116 1.20 -4.94 9.29
CA PHE A 116 1.29 -6.19 8.53
C PHE A 116 1.86 -7.36 9.35
N PRO A 117 3.05 -7.27 9.96
CA PRO A 117 3.58 -8.33 10.82
C PRO A 117 2.68 -8.59 12.04
N LEU A 118 2.03 -7.56 12.59
CA LEU A 118 1.07 -7.75 13.69
C LEU A 118 -0.11 -8.64 13.31
N ILE A 119 -0.71 -8.39 12.13
CA ILE A 119 -1.83 -9.19 11.62
C ILE A 119 -1.34 -10.60 11.25
N ALA A 120 -0.22 -10.69 10.54
CA ALA A 120 0.32 -11.97 10.08
C ALA A 120 0.72 -12.86 11.26
N GLY A 121 1.43 -12.34 12.26
CA GLY A 121 1.80 -13.09 13.47
C GLY A 121 0.69 -13.21 14.52
N VAL A 122 -0.49 -12.61 14.29
CA VAL A 122 -1.60 -12.50 15.25
C VAL A 122 -1.09 -12.02 16.62
N GLY A 123 -0.30 -10.95 16.62
CA GLY A 123 0.31 -10.41 17.83
C GLY A 123 1.48 -11.23 18.40
N GLY A 124 2.10 -12.10 17.61
CA GLY A 124 3.19 -12.97 18.04
C GLY A 124 2.71 -14.26 18.71
N LEU A 125 1.43 -14.62 18.52
CA LEU A 125 0.83 -15.82 19.13
C LEU A 125 0.92 -17.07 18.26
N LEU A 126 1.26 -16.91 16.98
CA LEU A 126 1.33 -18.03 16.05
C LEU A 126 2.68 -18.76 16.13
N PRO A 127 2.68 -20.09 15.94
CA PRO A 127 3.91 -20.84 15.68
C PRO A 127 4.63 -20.31 14.43
N THR A 128 5.96 -20.37 14.44
CA THR A 128 6.83 -19.83 13.37
C THR A 128 6.41 -20.29 11.97
N GLU A 129 6.16 -21.58 11.77
CA GLU A 129 5.74 -22.13 10.47
C GLU A 129 4.38 -21.58 10.00
N ALA A 130 3.46 -21.31 10.94
CA ALA A 130 2.14 -20.75 10.61
C ALA A 130 2.25 -19.31 10.10
N VAL A 131 3.25 -18.55 10.55
CA VAL A 131 3.49 -17.16 10.11
C VAL A 131 3.71 -17.08 8.60
N LEU A 132 4.42 -18.04 8.01
CA LEU A 132 4.65 -18.10 6.56
C LEU A 132 3.32 -18.10 5.79
N TRP A 133 2.36 -18.92 6.25
CA TRP A 133 1.04 -19.04 5.64
C TRP A 133 0.16 -17.82 5.92
N THR A 134 0.18 -17.29 7.13
CA THR A 134 -0.67 -16.15 7.47
C THR A 134 -0.21 -14.85 6.82
N MET A 135 1.08 -14.69 6.52
CA MET A 135 1.56 -13.60 5.66
C MET A 135 0.93 -13.68 4.27
N ALA A 136 0.94 -14.87 3.65
CA ALA A 136 0.31 -15.09 2.35
C ALA A 136 -1.21 -14.81 2.40
N LEU A 137 -1.91 -15.37 3.39
CA LEU A 137 -3.36 -15.17 3.58
C LEU A 137 -3.72 -13.71 3.83
N THR A 138 -2.89 -12.98 4.59
CA THR A 138 -3.08 -11.54 4.84
C THR A 138 -3.01 -10.76 3.54
N ASN A 139 -2.04 -11.07 2.67
CA ASN A 139 -1.94 -10.44 1.35
C ASN A 139 -3.11 -10.81 0.42
N ILE A 140 -3.59 -12.06 0.42
CA ILE A 140 -4.80 -12.46 -0.34
C ILE A 140 -6.03 -11.67 0.14
N ALA A 141 -6.22 -11.57 1.45
CA ALA A 141 -7.33 -10.82 2.03
C ALA A 141 -7.23 -9.33 1.67
N ALA A 142 -6.05 -8.74 1.78
CA ALA A 142 -5.80 -7.35 1.39
C ALA A 142 -6.04 -7.10 -0.10
N LEU A 143 -5.66 -8.05 -0.95
CA LEU A 143 -5.88 -7.99 -2.41
C LEU A 143 -7.38 -7.94 -2.73
N ALA A 144 -8.18 -8.80 -2.09
CA ALA A 144 -9.63 -8.79 -2.23
C ALA A 144 -10.26 -7.49 -1.68
N LEU A 145 -9.85 -7.05 -0.48
CA LEU A 145 -10.35 -5.83 0.14
C LEU A 145 -10.04 -4.59 -0.70
N GLY A 146 -8.82 -4.46 -1.22
CA GLY A 146 -8.40 -3.35 -2.06
C GLY A 146 -9.13 -3.34 -3.41
N THR A 147 -9.31 -4.51 -4.04
CA THR A 147 -10.06 -4.65 -5.30
C THR A 147 -11.51 -4.21 -5.15
N VAL A 148 -12.18 -4.62 -4.06
CA VAL A 148 -13.55 -4.20 -3.76
C VAL A 148 -13.62 -2.71 -3.45
N ALA A 149 -12.70 -2.17 -2.63
CA ALA A 149 -12.66 -0.75 -2.31
C ALA A 149 -12.48 0.12 -3.56
N ALA A 150 -11.56 -0.28 -4.45
CA ALA A 150 -11.33 0.36 -5.73
C ALA A 150 -12.58 0.32 -6.63
N GLY A 151 -13.26 -0.83 -6.69
CA GLY A 151 -14.52 -0.98 -7.44
C GLY A 151 -15.64 -0.09 -6.90
N ARG A 152 -15.81 -0.02 -5.58
CA ARG A 152 -16.79 0.87 -4.93
C ARG A 152 -16.45 2.34 -5.18
N MET A 153 -15.17 2.69 -5.15
CA MET A 153 -14.71 4.05 -5.47
C MET A 153 -15.04 4.41 -6.92
N ALA A 154 -14.80 3.49 -7.87
CA ALA A 154 -15.14 3.70 -9.26
C ALA A 154 -16.65 3.91 -9.48
N THR A 155 -17.50 3.11 -8.81
CA THR A 155 -18.96 3.29 -8.87
C THR A 155 -19.40 4.63 -8.30
N ARG A 156 -18.78 5.11 -7.21
CA ARG A 156 -19.04 6.46 -6.68
C ARG A 156 -18.71 7.58 -7.65
N LEU A 157 -17.65 7.40 -8.44
CA LEU A 157 -17.24 8.34 -9.47
C LEU A 157 -18.04 8.18 -10.77
N GLY A 158 -19.10 7.37 -10.77
CA GLY A 158 -20.00 7.16 -11.91
C GLY A 158 -19.52 6.11 -12.92
N GLY A 159 -18.49 5.31 -12.60
CA GLY A 159 -17.99 4.24 -13.45
C GLY A 159 -18.52 2.85 -13.10
N THR A 160 -18.02 1.84 -13.80
CA THR A 160 -18.32 0.43 -13.52
C THR A 160 -17.48 -0.09 -12.35
N GLN A 161 -18.06 -0.98 -11.55
CA GLN A 161 -17.39 -1.61 -10.42
C GLN A 161 -16.19 -2.48 -10.84
N TRP A 162 -16.19 -2.96 -12.09
CA TRP A 162 -15.08 -3.74 -12.66
C TRP A 162 -13.77 -2.95 -12.78
N LEU A 163 -13.81 -1.62 -12.71
CA LEU A 163 -12.60 -0.81 -12.59
C LEU A 163 -11.83 -1.08 -11.28
N GLY A 164 -12.41 -1.81 -10.31
CA GLY A 164 -11.68 -2.35 -9.16
C GLY A 164 -10.51 -3.26 -9.56
N LEU A 165 -10.55 -3.88 -10.74
CA LEU A 165 -9.43 -4.64 -11.30
C LEU A 165 -8.18 -3.78 -11.53
N ALA A 166 -8.31 -2.45 -11.59
CA ALA A 166 -7.16 -1.53 -11.66
C ALA A 166 -6.29 -1.55 -10.38
N PHE A 167 -6.82 -2.03 -9.26
CA PHE A 167 -6.03 -2.32 -8.06
C PHE A 167 -5.38 -3.70 -8.18
N LEU A 168 -6.19 -4.72 -8.53
CA LEU A 168 -5.76 -6.12 -8.62
C LEU A 168 -4.62 -6.33 -9.62
N LEU A 169 -4.75 -5.75 -10.82
CA LEU A 169 -3.83 -5.91 -11.94
C LEU A 169 -2.74 -4.83 -11.96
N ASN A 170 -2.64 -4.04 -10.90
CA ASN A 170 -1.58 -3.05 -10.77
C ASN A 170 -0.24 -3.78 -10.63
N PRO A 171 0.74 -3.57 -11.53
CA PRO A 171 2.04 -4.26 -11.45
C PRO A 171 2.71 -4.10 -10.09
N GLY A 172 2.61 -2.91 -9.49
CA GLY A 172 3.16 -2.65 -8.15
C GLY A 172 2.50 -3.48 -7.05
N ILE A 173 1.20 -3.77 -7.16
CA ILE A 173 0.49 -4.64 -6.21
C ILE A 173 0.86 -6.11 -6.41
N VAL A 174 0.99 -6.55 -7.67
CA VAL A 174 1.43 -7.91 -8.00
C VAL A 174 2.84 -8.16 -7.49
N PHE A 175 3.76 -7.22 -7.69
CA PHE A 175 5.14 -7.32 -7.20
C PHE A 175 5.24 -7.23 -5.69
N GLU A 176 4.45 -6.38 -5.02
CA GLU A 176 4.35 -6.41 -3.55
C GLU A 176 3.88 -7.77 -3.04
N PHE A 177 2.98 -8.45 -3.77
CA PHE A 177 2.51 -9.77 -3.37
C PHE A 177 3.63 -10.81 -3.49
N ASP A 178 4.33 -10.82 -4.63
CA ASP A 178 5.38 -11.82 -4.92
C ASP A 178 6.52 -11.80 -3.90
N ILE A 179 6.74 -10.67 -3.23
CA ILE A 179 7.76 -10.54 -2.17
C ILE A 179 7.19 -10.43 -0.75
N SER A 180 5.91 -10.78 -0.57
CA SER A 180 5.22 -10.74 0.72
C SER A 180 5.31 -9.39 1.44
N GLY A 181 5.15 -8.28 0.73
CA GLY A 181 5.28 -6.94 1.29
C GLY A 181 3.98 -6.33 1.81
N ALA A 182 4.12 -5.38 2.75
CA ALA A 182 3.00 -4.72 3.43
C ALA A 182 2.23 -3.70 2.56
N GLY A 183 2.72 -3.38 1.36
CA GLY A 183 2.16 -2.34 0.50
C GLY A 183 0.69 -2.57 0.11
N ILE A 184 0.28 -3.83 -0.04
CA ILE A 184 -1.10 -4.20 -0.42
C ILE A 184 -2.08 -3.85 0.70
N VAL A 185 -1.75 -4.23 1.94
CA VAL A 185 -2.54 -3.91 3.14
C VAL A 185 -2.66 -2.41 3.29
N ALA A 186 -1.54 -1.70 3.17
CA ALA A 186 -1.49 -0.26 3.33
C ALA A 186 -2.40 0.46 2.32
N PHE A 187 -2.31 0.09 1.03
CA PHE A 187 -3.10 0.75 0.00
C PHE A 187 -4.59 0.34 0.06
N ALA A 188 -4.90 -0.92 0.35
CA ALA A 188 -6.29 -1.37 0.55
C ALA A 188 -6.95 -0.60 1.72
N ALA A 189 -6.26 -0.45 2.84
CA ALA A 189 -6.72 0.34 3.98
C ALA A 189 -6.92 1.81 3.61
N ALA A 190 -5.99 2.41 2.86
CA ALA A 190 -6.13 3.80 2.39
C ALA A 190 -7.37 4.00 1.50
N LEU A 191 -7.68 3.06 0.60
CA LEU A 191 -8.89 3.12 -0.23
C LEU A 191 -10.16 3.03 0.60
N TRP A 192 -10.22 2.15 1.60
CA TRP A 192 -11.35 2.06 2.53
C TRP A 192 -11.49 3.31 3.41
N GLY A 193 -10.36 3.91 3.81
CA GLY A 193 -10.32 5.19 4.52
C GLY A 193 -10.94 6.31 3.69
N THR A 194 -10.53 6.43 2.43
CA THR A 194 -11.11 7.40 1.48
C THR A 194 -12.60 7.14 1.27
N LEU A 195 -13.00 5.88 1.06
CA LEU A 195 -14.40 5.51 0.85
C LEU A 195 -15.28 5.87 2.06
N ALA A 196 -14.80 5.59 3.27
CA ALA A 196 -15.50 5.94 4.51
C ALA A 196 -15.60 7.46 4.71
N LEU A 197 -14.55 8.21 4.35
CA LEU A 197 -14.54 9.67 4.44
C LEU A 197 -15.55 10.31 3.49
N GLU A 198 -15.63 9.82 2.25
CA GLU A 198 -16.62 10.26 1.25
C GLU A 198 -18.05 9.96 1.69
N GLU A 199 -18.27 8.93 2.52
CA GLU A 199 -19.59 8.61 3.10
C GLU A 199 -19.92 9.40 4.37
N GLY A 200 -19.02 10.28 4.81
CA GLY A 200 -19.18 10.97 6.09
C GLY A 200 -19.00 10.05 7.32
N ARG A 201 -18.53 8.81 7.14
CA ARG A 201 -18.25 7.86 8.23
C ARG A 201 -16.86 8.13 8.82
N GLN A 202 -16.70 9.31 9.44
CA GLN A 202 -15.41 9.84 9.86
C GLN A 202 -14.63 8.92 10.80
N ARG A 203 -15.30 8.24 11.76
CA ARG A 203 -14.63 7.30 12.68
C ARG A 203 -14.01 6.11 11.95
N GLN A 204 -14.71 5.58 10.95
CA GLN A 204 -14.21 4.48 10.13
C GLN A 204 -13.07 4.95 9.23
N ALA A 205 -13.16 6.18 8.68
CA ALA A 205 -12.07 6.77 7.92
C ALA A 205 -10.78 6.89 8.74
N VAL A 206 -10.89 7.39 9.98
CA VAL A 206 -9.75 7.47 10.92
C VAL A 206 -9.14 6.09 11.14
N ALA A 207 -9.95 5.08 11.49
CA ALA A 207 -9.45 3.73 11.74
C ALA A 207 -8.70 3.15 10.53
N TRP A 208 -9.27 3.27 9.34
CA TRP A 208 -8.66 2.77 8.11
C TRP A 208 -7.40 3.54 7.70
N PHE A 209 -7.36 4.86 7.87
CA PHE A 209 -6.15 5.64 7.60
C PHE A 209 -5.05 5.38 8.63
N THR A 210 -5.39 5.21 9.91
CA THR A 210 -4.44 4.74 10.93
C THR A 210 -3.86 3.38 10.54
N ALA A 211 -4.72 2.46 10.09
CA ALA A 211 -4.25 1.17 9.59
C ALA A 211 -3.31 1.31 8.39
N ALA A 212 -3.64 2.18 7.43
CA ALA A 212 -2.82 2.41 6.25
C ALA A 212 -1.40 2.91 6.59
N VAL A 213 -1.29 3.90 7.49
CA VAL A 213 0.01 4.50 7.85
C VAL A 213 0.84 3.59 8.77
N LEU A 214 0.21 2.75 9.58
CA LEU A 214 0.91 1.74 10.39
C LEU A 214 1.32 0.51 9.57
N ALA A 215 0.70 0.26 8.41
CA ALA A 215 1.16 -0.76 7.47
C ALA A 215 2.32 -0.25 6.59
N ARG A 216 2.27 1.02 6.19
CA ARG A 216 3.35 1.67 5.44
C ARG A 216 3.31 3.18 5.69
N GLU A 217 4.36 3.70 6.31
CA GLU A 217 4.54 5.09 6.72
C GLU A 217 4.34 6.08 5.56
N VAL A 218 4.75 5.70 4.34
CA VAL A 218 4.60 6.53 3.12
C VAL A 218 3.14 6.82 2.78
N MET A 219 2.18 6.03 3.30
CA MET A 219 0.74 6.33 3.15
C MET A 219 0.30 7.63 3.83
N LEU A 220 1.13 8.23 4.69
CA LEU A 220 0.91 9.60 5.19
C LEU A 220 0.78 10.60 4.03
N LEU A 221 1.43 10.36 2.90
CA LEU A 221 1.36 11.24 1.74
C LEU A 221 0.07 11.06 0.94
N TYR A 222 -0.43 9.82 0.85
CA TYR A 222 -1.78 9.58 0.34
C TYR A 222 -2.82 10.27 1.23
N LEU A 223 -2.72 10.10 2.55
CA LEU A 223 -3.59 10.75 3.52
C LEU A 223 -3.52 12.28 3.41
N ALA A 224 -2.33 12.85 3.27
CA ALA A 224 -2.15 14.29 3.09
C ALA A 224 -2.88 14.78 1.83
N GLY A 225 -2.74 14.06 0.70
CA GLY A 225 -3.47 14.35 -0.53
C GLY A 225 -5.00 14.33 -0.32
N VAL A 226 -5.53 13.29 0.32
CA VAL A 226 -6.97 13.20 0.66
C VAL A 226 -7.41 14.35 1.57
N CYS A 227 -6.60 14.71 2.58
CA CYS A 227 -6.90 15.81 3.49
C CYS A 227 -6.91 17.17 2.78
N VAL A 228 -5.97 17.40 1.85
CA VAL A 228 -5.91 18.60 1.02
C VAL A 228 -7.14 18.70 0.13
N TYR A 229 -7.54 17.60 -0.53
CA TYR A 229 -8.77 17.57 -1.32
C TYR A 229 -10.00 17.90 -0.46
N ARG A 230 -10.12 17.28 0.71
CA ARG A 230 -11.24 17.52 1.63
C ARG A 230 -11.29 18.96 2.12
N LEU A 231 -10.14 19.54 2.45
CA LEU A 231 -10.01 20.94 2.82
C LEU A 231 -10.42 21.84 1.65
N TRP A 232 -10.00 21.55 0.43
CA TRP A 232 -10.35 22.34 -0.73
C TRP A 232 -11.87 22.30 -1.03
N GLN A 233 -12.48 21.12 -0.95
CA GLN A 233 -13.91 20.91 -1.19
C GLN A 233 -14.80 21.52 -0.11
N THR A 234 -14.44 21.34 1.17
CA THR A 234 -15.31 21.72 2.30
C THR A 234 -14.90 23.00 3.00
N ARG A 235 -13.71 23.54 2.70
CA ARG A 235 -13.05 24.66 3.39
C ARG A 235 -12.89 24.43 4.90
N ARG A 236 -12.94 23.18 5.36
CA ARG A 236 -12.76 22.79 6.75
C ARG A 236 -11.57 21.87 6.89
N ILE A 237 -10.76 22.13 7.91
CA ILE A 237 -9.58 21.33 8.21
C ILE A 237 -10.04 19.97 8.77
N PRO A 238 -9.67 18.84 8.15
CA PRO A 238 -10.08 17.50 8.59
C PRO A 238 -9.22 17.00 9.76
N TRP A 239 -9.16 17.75 10.87
CA TRP A 239 -8.25 17.52 12.00
C TRP A 239 -8.21 16.07 12.49
N LEU A 240 -9.37 15.46 12.79
CA LEU A 240 -9.38 14.08 13.30
C LEU A 240 -8.81 13.07 12.29
N VAL A 241 -9.08 13.27 10.99
CA VAL A 241 -8.67 12.35 9.93
C VAL A 241 -7.18 12.48 9.61
N GLY A 242 -6.63 13.69 9.67
CA GLY A 242 -5.19 13.90 9.47
C GLY A 242 -4.36 13.61 10.71
N THR A 243 -4.76 14.14 11.86
CA THR A 243 -3.94 14.15 13.08
C THR A 243 -3.88 12.79 13.77
N ILE A 244 -4.98 12.03 13.87
CA ILE A 244 -4.96 10.75 14.59
C ILE A 244 -4.04 9.73 13.90
N PRO A 245 -4.16 9.45 12.58
CA PRO A 245 -3.23 8.55 11.91
C PRO A 245 -1.78 9.01 11.99
N ALA A 246 -1.52 10.32 11.80
CA ALA A 246 -0.17 10.87 11.89
C ALA A 246 0.43 10.69 13.29
N LEU A 247 -0.33 11.00 14.36
CA LEU A 247 0.11 10.79 15.72
C LEU A 247 0.30 9.30 16.02
N SER A 248 -0.57 8.40 15.56
CA SER A 248 -0.37 6.96 15.74
C SER A 248 0.94 6.47 15.11
N ALA A 249 1.25 6.89 13.88
CA ALA A 249 2.51 6.56 13.22
C ALA A 249 3.71 7.13 13.98
N LEU A 250 3.64 8.39 14.44
CA LEU A 250 4.71 9.03 15.21
C LEU A 250 4.92 8.38 16.58
N THR A 251 3.85 8.05 17.29
CA THR A 251 3.89 7.36 18.58
C THR A 251 4.54 5.99 18.42
N TRP A 252 4.15 5.24 17.39
CA TRP A 252 4.75 3.95 17.10
C TRP A 252 6.23 4.07 16.70
N ALA A 253 6.58 5.02 15.84
CA ALA A 253 7.98 5.27 15.47
C ALA A 253 8.84 5.64 16.70
N GLY A 254 8.29 6.44 17.61
CA GLY A 254 8.94 6.77 18.89
C GLY A 254 9.13 5.54 19.78
N TYR A 255 8.11 4.68 19.87
CA TYR A 255 8.19 3.41 20.60
C TYR A 255 9.25 2.47 20.01
N ALA A 256 9.25 2.27 18.69
CA ALA A 256 10.22 1.43 17.99
C ALA A 256 11.65 1.93 18.20
N ARG A 257 11.86 3.25 18.11
CA ARG A 257 13.18 3.86 18.36
C ARG A 257 13.65 3.66 19.80
N PHE A 258 12.73 3.76 20.77
CA PHE A 258 13.04 3.50 22.18
C PHE A 258 13.37 2.03 22.44
N ARG A 259 12.67 1.09 21.80
CA ARG A 259 12.89 -0.34 21.98
C ARG A 259 14.16 -0.86 21.31
N LEU A 260 14.44 -0.40 20.10
CA LEU A 260 15.48 -0.98 19.26
C LEU A 260 16.86 -0.35 19.47
N ASN A 261 17.04 0.52 20.49
CA ASN A 261 18.28 1.23 20.84
C ASN A 261 19.13 1.53 19.59
N SER A 262 18.79 2.61 18.87
CA SER A 262 19.46 3.00 17.62
C SER A 262 20.98 2.93 17.79
N HIS A 263 21.60 1.86 17.29
CA HIS A 263 23.05 1.75 17.30
C HIS A 263 23.57 2.82 16.34
N ASP A 264 24.36 3.74 16.86
CA ASP A 264 24.95 4.86 16.12
C ASP A 264 25.84 4.31 14.98
N GLY A 265 25.30 4.17 13.77
CA GLY A 265 26.07 3.70 12.61
C GLY A 265 25.26 3.17 11.41
N VAL A 266 23.99 2.79 11.58
CA VAL A 266 23.16 2.31 10.46
C VAL A 266 22.50 3.47 9.73
N ASN A 267 22.72 3.58 8.41
CA ASN A 267 22.03 4.54 7.56
C ASN A 267 20.56 4.13 7.37
N GLU A 268 19.67 4.66 8.20
CA GLU A 268 18.23 4.32 8.21
C GLU A 268 17.46 4.83 6.97
N ILE A 269 17.88 5.96 6.37
CA ILE A 269 17.24 6.56 5.19
C ILE A 269 18.22 6.54 4.01
N GLN A 270 17.87 5.84 2.94
CA GLN A 270 18.71 5.67 1.75
C GLN A 270 17.96 6.00 0.44
N GLU A 271 16.64 6.13 0.51
CA GLU A 271 15.76 6.21 -0.64
C GLU A 271 15.50 7.63 -1.14
N PHE A 272 15.95 8.68 -0.43
CA PHE A 272 15.71 10.07 -0.80
C PHE A 272 16.98 10.78 -1.27
N GLY A 273 16.88 11.49 -2.39
CA GLY A 273 17.95 12.28 -2.97
C GLY A 273 17.44 13.59 -3.57
N PRO A 274 18.32 14.36 -4.23
CA PRO A 274 17.91 15.55 -4.97
C PRO A 274 16.82 15.23 -6.01
N PRO A 275 15.89 16.16 -6.30
CA PRO A 275 14.86 15.95 -7.30
C PRO A 275 15.41 15.44 -8.63
N PHE A 276 14.80 14.39 -9.18
CA PHE A 276 15.12 13.73 -10.45
C PHE A 276 16.49 13.04 -10.53
N SER A 277 17.37 13.15 -9.52
CA SER A 277 18.70 12.51 -9.53
C SER A 277 18.61 11.01 -9.78
N GLY A 278 17.77 10.30 -9.02
CA GLY A 278 17.59 8.87 -9.19
C GLY A 278 17.10 8.44 -10.57
N MET A 279 16.30 9.26 -11.24
CA MET A 279 15.88 8.99 -12.62
C MET A 279 17.05 9.15 -13.59
N LEU A 280 17.80 10.25 -13.47
CA LEU A 280 18.95 10.55 -14.34
C LEU A 280 20.04 9.48 -14.22
N ASP A 281 20.34 9.06 -13.00
CA ASP A 281 21.36 8.04 -12.72
C ASP A 281 20.92 6.64 -13.21
N SER A 282 19.62 6.41 -13.39
CA SER A 282 19.09 5.11 -13.82
C SER A 282 18.90 4.98 -15.35
N VAL A 283 19.00 6.07 -16.11
CA VAL A 283 18.75 6.09 -17.57
C VAL A 283 19.60 5.05 -18.31
N GLU A 284 20.89 4.95 -17.98
CA GLU A 284 21.79 4.00 -18.64
C GLU A 284 21.33 2.55 -18.41
N ASN A 285 20.84 2.23 -17.21
CA ASN A 285 20.33 0.89 -16.90
C ASN A 285 19.06 0.58 -17.70
N TRP A 286 18.15 1.55 -17.84
CA TRP A 286 16.92 1.38 -18.61
C TRP A 286 17.20 1.15 -20.10
N LEU A 287 18.15 1.89 -20.67
CA LEU A 287 18.52 1.72 -22.08
C LEU A 287 19.12 0.33 -22.37
N LYS A 288 19.74 -0.31 -21.36
CA LYS A 288 20.26 -1.69 -21.46
C LYS A 288 19.16 -2.75 -21.32
N ASN A 289 18.02 -2.42 -20.69
CA ASN A 289 16.94 -3.36 -20.40
C ASN A 289 15.61 -2.87 -21.01
N PRO A 290 15.19 -3.39 -22.18
CA PRO A 290 14.04 -2.84 -22.91
C PRO A 290 12.72 -2.95 -22.13
N VAL A 291 12.56 -3.97 -21.29
CA VAL A 291 11.38 -4.14 -20.42
C VAL A 291 11.32 -3.02 -19.38
N ASP A 292 12.43 -2.77 -18.68
CA ASP A 292 12.55 -1.69 -17.69
C ASP A 292 12.21 -0.35 -18.33
N LEU A 293 12.80 -0.06 -19.50
CA LEU A 293 12.53 1.16 -20.24
C LEU A 293 11.04 1.33 -20.55
N CYS A 294 10.38 0.31 -21.11
CA CYS A 294 8.96 0.40 -21.49
C CYS A 294 8.06 0.65 -20.27
N VAL A 295 8.25 -0.08 -19.19
CA VAL A 295 7.40 0.04 -17.98
C VAL A 295 7.65 1.37 -17.29
N ILE A 296 8.91 1.77 -17.12
CA ILE A 296 9.29 3.02 -16.45
C ILE A 296 8.83 4.23 -17.26
N ALA A 297 9.00 4.21 -18.59
CA ALA A 297 8.47 5.28 -19.45
C ALA A 297 6.94 5.41 -19.30
N GLY A 298 6.22 4.28 -19.24
CA GLY A 298 4.78 4.28 -18.97
C GLY A 298 4.43 4.91 -17.63
N ILE A 299 5.17 4.58 -16.57
CA ILE A 299 5.01 5.15 -15.23
C ILE A 299 5.26 6.67 -15.23
N ILE A 300 6.35 7.12 -15.87
CA ILE A 300 6.71 8.54 -16.00
C ILE A 300 5.62 9.31 -16.77
N ILE A 301 4.99 8.71 -17.78
CA ILE A 301 3.89 9.32 -18.53
C ILE A 301 2.61 9.39 -17.68
N VAL A 302 2.30 8.36 -16.91
CA VAL A 302 1.08 8.29 -16.09
C VAL A 302 1.07 9.35 -14.98
N MET A 303 2.22 9.71 -14.41
CA MET A 303 2.32 10.72 -13.34
C MET A 303 1.77 12.12 -13.72
N PRO A 304 2.28 12.81 -14.78
CA PRO A 304 1.72 14.09 -15.21
C PRO A 304 0.30 13.93 -15.74
N LEU A 305 -0.06 12.81 -16.35
CA LEU A 305 -1.44 12.56 -16.77
C LEU A 305 -2.41 12.46 -15.59
N LEU A 306 -2.02 11.82 -14.48
CA LEU A 306 -2.80 11.82 -13.25
C LEU A 306 -2.97 13.24 -12.71
N ILE A 307 -1.89 14.01 -12.67
CA ILE A 307 -1.92 15.41 -12.24
C ILE A 307 -2.90 16.21 -13.09
N LEU A 308 -2.80 16.14 -14.42
CA LEU A 308 -3.72 16.82 -15.36
C LEU A 308 -5.17 16.37 -15.15
N ARG A 309 -5.40 15.06 -15.01
CA ARG A 309 -6.74 14.51 -14.76
C ARG A 309 -7.29 14.90 -13.40
N SER A 310 -6.45 15.04 -12.38
CA SER A 310 -6.88 15.49 -11.06
C SER A 310 -7.37 16.93 -11.07
N TRP A 311 -6.81 17.79 -11.92
CA TRP A 311 -7.29 19.16 -12.11
C TRP A 311 -8.61 19.20 -12.88
N GLN A 312 -8.75 18.36 -13.91
CA GLN A 312 -9.97 18.31 -14.72
C GLN A 312 -11.15 17.65 -13.97
N ARG A 313 -10.86 16.60 -13.19
CA ARG A 313 -11.84 15.77 -12.48
C ARG A 313 -11.38 15.50 -11.05
N PRO A 314 -11.42 16.53 -10.19
CA PRO A 314 -10.87 16.44 -8.86
C PRO A 314 -11.65 15.48 -7.97
N ASN A 315 -10.95 14.50 -7.43
CA ASN A 315 -11.49 13.51 -6.50
C ASN A 315 -10.43 13.10 -5.47
N ALA A 316 -10.87 12.59 -4.31
CA ALA A 316 -9.96 12.24 -3.22
C ALA A 316 -8.94 11.17 -3.59
N LEU A 317 -9.33 10.18 -4.41
CA LEU A 317 -8.42 9.12 -4.87
C LEU A 317 -7.27 9.68 -5.72
N ALA A 318 -7.56 10.59 -6.66
CA ALA A 318 -6.56 11.25 -7.49
C ALA A 318 -5.59 12.08 -6.65
N PHE A 319 -6.11 12.88 -5.71
CA PHE A 319 -5.26 13.69 -4.83
C PHE A 319 -4.40 12.84 -3.90
N GLY A 320 -4.92 11.72 -3.39
CA GLY A 320 -4.10 10.74 -2.65
C GLY A 320 -2.99 10.17 -3.53
N GLY A 321 -3.26 9.86 -4.79
CA GLY A 321 -2.26 9.41 -5.76
C GLY A 321 -1.18 10.46 -6.05
N ILE A 322 -1.51 11.75 -6.13
CA ILE A 322 -0.53 12.84 -6.36
C ILE A 322 0.54 12.88 -5.26
N GLY A 323 0.18 12.55 -4.01
CA GLY A 323 1.15 12.48 -2.91
C GLY A 323 2.34 11.56 -3.23
N PHE A 324 2.10 10.50 -4.01
CA PHE A 324 3.14 9.55 -4.45
C PHE A 324 3.95 10.04 -5.66
N VAL A 325 3.40 10.94 -6.48
CA VAL A 325 4.16 11.59 -7.56
C VAL A 325 5.26 12.48 -6.96
N LEU A 326 4.97 13.20 -5.87
CA LEU A 326 5.95 14.02 -5.17
C LEU A 326 7.11 13.19 -4.61
N VAL A 327 6.81 12.03 -4.05
CA VAL A 327 7.84 11.08 -3.57
C VAL A 327 8.70 10.61 -4.72
N ALA A 328 8.07 10.17 -5.81
CA ALA A 328 8.77 9.58 -6.94
C ALA A 328 9.84 10.52 -7.51
N ILE A 329 9.59 11.83 -7.52
CA ILE A 329 10.56 12.85 -7.93
C ILE A 329 11.80 12.89 -7.02
N LEU A 330 11.64 12.61 -5.73
CA LEU A 330 12.70 12.66 -4.71
C LEU A 330 13.39 11.31 -4.49
N MET A 331 12.92 10.23 -5.12
CA MET A 331 13.50 8.90 -4.91
C MET A 331 14.90 8.78 -5.56
N THR A 332 15.79 8.05 -4.91
CA THR A 332 17.15 7.77 -5.40
C THR A 332 17.18 6.72 -6.50
N GLN A 333 18.37 6.52 -7.08
CA GLN A 333 18.64 5.51 -8.09
C GLN A 333 18.21 4.11 -7.64
N GLN A 334 18.32 3.78 -6.35
CA GLN A 334 17.95 2.47 -5.81
C GLN A 334 16.49 2.09 -6.11
N VAL A 335 15.57 3.06 -6.09
CA VAL A 335 14.15 2.83 -6.37
C VAL A 335 13.84 2.90 -7.87
N TRP A 336 14.59 3.74 -8.59
CA TRP A 336 14.42 3.95 -10.03
C TRP A 336 15.18 2.93 -10.89
N TRP A 337 16.05 2.13 -10.29
CA TRP A 337 16.95 1.21 -10.99
C TRP A 337 16.19 0.20 -11.83
N ARG A 338 15.21 -0.50 -11.23
CA ARG A 338 14.37 -1.52 -11.89
C ARG A 338 12.90 -1.12 -11.86
N PHE A 339 12.16 -1.55 -12.89
CA PHE A 339 10.71 -1.33 -12.95
C PHE A 339 9.96 -1.95 -11.76
N PHE A 340 10.49 -3.06 -11.23
CA PHE A 340 9.97 -3.76 -10.07
C PHE A 340 9.86 -2.83 -8.84
N ASP A 341 10.91 -2.06 -8.53
CA ASP A 341 10.96 -1.23 -7.32
C ASP A 341 10.05 0.00 -7.43
N ILE A 342 10.17 0.75 -8.54
CA ILE A 342 9.38 1.98 -8.72
C ILE A 342 7.89 1.70 -8.84
N SER A 343 7.49 0.63 -9.54
CA SER A 343 6.05 0.31 -9.71
C SER A 343 5.36 0.00 -8.39
N ARG A 344 6.04 -0.67 -7.45
CA ARG A 344 5.59 -0.87 -6.07
C ARG A 344 5.50 0.44 -5.30
N ALA A 345 6.50 1.30 -5.45
CA ALA A 345 6.53 2.59 -4.77
C ALA A 345 5.36 3.48 -5.20
N VAL A 346 5.00 3.50 -6.48
CA VAL A 346 3.98 4.41 -7.04
C VAL A 346 2.65 3.74 -7.37
N ALA A 347 2.39 2.54 -6.83
CA ALA A 347 1.15 1.80 -7.08
C ALA A 347 -0.13 2.66 -6.92
N PRO A 348 -0.26 3.56 -5.93
CA PRO A 348 -1.43 4.43 -5.84
C PRO A 348 -1.68 5.32 -7.06
N VAL A 349 -0.62 5.76 -7.74
CA VAL A 349 -0.70 6.61 -8.95
C VAL A 349 -1.41 5.87 -10.08
N ILE A 350 -1.03 4.62 -10.33
CA ILE A 350 -1.56 3.80 -11.45
C ILE A 350 -3.05 3.53 -11.25
N THR A 351 -3.44 3.04 -10.07
CA THR A 351 -4.85 2.75 -9.76
C THR A 351 -5.70 4.03 -9.77
N ALA A 352 -5.19 5.13 -9.21
CA ALA A 352 -5.90 6.41 -9.22
C ALA A 352 -6.07 6.96 -10.65
N TYR A 353 -5.06 6.83 -11.50
CA TYR A 353 -5.10 7.29 -12.89
C TYR A 353 -6.15 6.52 -13.70
N ILE A 354 -6.14 5.19 -13.63
CA ILE A 354 -7.10 4.35 -14.36
C ILE A 354 -8.52 4.70 -13.92
N ILE A 355 -8.80 4.66 -12.61
CA ILE A 355 -10.15 4.93 -12.11
C ILE A 355 -10.60 6.35 -12.48
N THR A 356 -9.75 7.37 -12.30
CA THR A 356 -10.13 8.76 -12.62
C THR A 356 -10.33 8.98 -14.13
N SER A 357 -9.57 8.29 -14.97
CA SER A 357 -9.65 8.45 -16.44
C SER A 357 -10.90 7.78 -17.01
N PHE A 358 -11.31 6.64 -16.46
CA PHE A 358 -12.44 5.84 -16.95
C PHE A 358 -13.74 6.06 -16.15
N THR A 359 -13.80 7.10 -15.33
CA THR A 359 -15.00 7.51 -14.62
C THR A 359 -15.46 8.91 -15.05
N PRO A 360 -16.77 9.17 -15.18
CA PRO A 360 -17.30 10.50 -15.49
C PRO A 360 -16.93 11.58 -14.45
N GLY A 361 -16.67 11.16 -13.21
CA GLY A 361 -16.51 12.03 -12.04
C GLY A 361 -17.79 12.05 -11.20
N ALA A 362 -17.67 12.35 -9.90
CA ALA A 362 -18.85 12.46 -9.04
C ALA A 362 -19.79 13.55 -9.59
N PRO A 363 -21.12 13.33 -9.62
CA PRO A 363 -22.06 14.37 -9.98
C PRO A 363 -21.81 15.59 -9.08
N ARG A 364 -21.56 16.76 -9.67
CA ARG A 364 -21.61 18.00 -8.90
C ARG A 364 -23.02 18.06 -8.34
N THR A 365 -23.17 18.00 -7.02
CA THR A 365 -24.42 18.42 -6.39
C THR A 365 -24.58 19.89 -6.74
N GLU A 366 -25.28 20.17 -7.82
CA GLU A 366 -25.78 21.50 -8.10
C GLU A 366 -26.52 21.93 -6.85
N SER A 367 -26.01 22.96 -6.20
CA SER A 367 -26.76 23.66 -5.18
C SER A 367 -28.05 24.12 -5.85
N CYS A 368 -29.17 23.46 -5.56
CA CYS A 368 -30.48 24.06 -5.70
C CYS A 368 -30.56 25.25 -4.73
N ASN A 369 -29.88 26.34 -5.09
CA ASN A 369 -30.23 27.69 -4.71
C ASN A 369 -30.88 28.27 -5.97
N GLU A 370 -32.08 27.78 -6.29
CA GLU A 370 -33.02 28.65 -7.01
C GLU A 370 -33.41 29.76 -6.01
N PRO A 371 -33.18 31.03 -6.35
CA PRO A 371 -33.82 32.10 -5.61
C PRO A 371 -35.31 32.01 -5.92
N GLN A 372 -36.12 31.70 -4.91
CA GLN A 372 -37.55 32.02 -4.94
C GLN A 372 -37.70 33.54 -5.01
N HIS A 373 -37.64 34.08 -6.23
CA HIS A 373 -38.19 35.39 -6.54
C HIS A 373 -39.71 35.25 -6.64
N SER A 374 -40.38 35.71 -5.59
CA SER A 374 -41.56 36.58 -5.61
C SER A 374 -42.52 36.57 -6.82
N ALA A 375 -43.80 36.44 -6.46
CA ALA A 375 -45.01 37.04 -7.05
C ALA A 375 -45.84 36.19 -8.03
N CYS A 376 -46.95 35.64 -7.51
CA CYS A 376 -48.28 36.16 -7.83
C CYS A 376 -49.20 36.00 -6.61
#